data_AF-T0FXZ0-F1
#
_entry.id   AF-T0FXZ0-F1
#
_cell.length_a   1.000
_cell.length_b   1.000
_cell.length_c   1.000
_cell.angle_alpha   90.00
_cell.angle_beta   90.00
_cell.angle_gamma   90.00
#
_symmetry.space_group_name_H-M   'P 1'
#
loop_
_entity.id
_entity.type
_entity.pdbx_description
1 polymer ?
#
loop_
_entity_poly.entity_id
_entity_poly.type
_entity_poly.pdbx_seq_one_letter_code
_entity_poly.pdbx_strand_id
1 'polypeptide(L)'
;MIRILNCILVLLIALAACTKQVKERIHIDTGVTVETLGPHKYKLVSIGGASSASVEENDLFKMKNTSCTAAKSIAARKLEELEPEQKNRLFFMEAVNTKYIDEGAYCEITFHYELPVPKKQP
;
A
#
# COMPACT_ATOMS: atom_id res chain seq x y z
N MET A 1 16.96 -53.23 -13.61
CA MET A 1 16.67 -52.51 -12.34
C MET A 1 17.16 -51.06 -12.33
N ILE A 2 18.40 -50.76 -12.73
CA ILE A 2 18.98 -49.39 -12.67
C ILE A 2 18.21 -48.34 -13.50
N ARG A 3 17.69 -48.69 -14.68
CA ARG A 3 16.95 -47.73 -15.55
C ARG A 3 15.62 -47.24 -14.95
N ILE A 4 14.91 -48.11 -14.23
CA ILE A 4 13.60 -47.78 -13.62
C ILE A 4 13.81 -46.81 -12.44
N LEU A 5 14.85 -47.05 -11.64
CA LEU A 5 15.21 -46.19 -10.51
C LEU A 5 15.57 -44.76 -10.98
N ASN A 6 16.26 -44.65 -12.12
CA ASN A 6 16.65 -43.37 -12.69
C ASN A 6 15.45 -42.56 -13.23
N CYS A 7 14.47 -43.24 -13.85
CA CYS A 7 13.24 -42.59 -14.30
C CYS A 7 12.41 -42.05 -13.12
N ILE A 8 12.32 -42.80 -12.01
CA ILE A 8 11.61 -42.35 -10.81
C ILE A 8 12.30 -41.13 -10.20
N LEU A 9 13.64 -41.11 -10.17
CA LEU A 9 14.40 -39.98 -9.62
C LEU A 9 14.22 -38.70 -10.45
N VAL A 10 14.24 -38.80 -11.79
CA VAL A 10 13.99 -37.65 -12.67
C VAL A 10 12.55 -37.13 -12.53
N LEU A 11 11.58 -38.03 -12.38
CA LEU A 11 10.18 -37.65 -12.17
C LEU A 11 9.98 -36.89 -10.85
N LEU A 12 10.66 -37.32 -9.78
CA LEU A 12 10.60 -36.66 -8.47
C LEU A 12 11.23 -35.27 -8.49
N ILE A 13 12.35 -35.09 -9.21
CA ILE A 13 13.00 -33.77 -9.37
C ILE A 13 12.12 -32.81 -10.19
N ALA A 14 11.45 -33.31 -11.24
CA ALA A 14 10.53 -32.51 -12.06
C ALA A 14 9.29 -32.04 -11.28
N LEU A 15 8.76 -32.88 -10.39
CA LEU A 15 7.64 -32.53 -9.51
C LEU A 15 8.07 -31.50 -8.44
N ALA A 16 9.29 -31.60 -7.90
CA ALA A 16 9.83 -30.63 -6.94
C ALA A 16 10.14 -29.26 -7.58
N ALA A 17 10.51 -29.21 -8.86
CA ALA A 17 10.72 -27.95 -9.59
C ALA A 17 9.42 -27.20 -9.94
N CYS A 18 8.27 -27.91 -9.93
CA CYS A 18 6.97 -27.35 -10.28
C CYS A 18 6.14 -26.89 -9.08
N THR A 19 6.61 -27.06 -7.84
CA THR A 19 6.03 -26.36 -6.69
C THR A 19 6.49 -24.90 -6.70
N LYS A 20 6.20 -24.17 -7.77
CA LYS A 20 6.06 -22.72 -7.68
C LYS A 20 4.89 -22.52 -6.72
N GLN A 21 5.20 -22.15 -5.48
CA GLN A 21 4.22 -21.75 -4.47
C GLN A 21 3.18 -20.86 -5.15
N VAL A 22 1.97 -21.40 -5.37
CA VAL A 22 0.80 -20.58 -5.68
C VAL A 22 0.52 -19.85 -4.37
N LYS A 23 1.20 -18.73 -4.17
CA LYS A 23 0.99 -17.88 -3.02
C LYS A 23 -0.35 -17.19 -3.26
N GLU A 24 -1.37 -17.65 -2.55
CA GLU A 24 -2.69 -17.04 -2.55
C GLU A 24 -2.53 -15.60 -2.07
N ARG A 25 -2.70 -14.64 -2.97
CA ARG A 25 -2.56 -13.22 -2.65
C ARG A 25 -3.84 -12.75 -1.99
N ILE A 26 -3.70 -12.07 -0.86
CA ILE A 26 -4.82 -11.50 -0.12
C ILE A 26 -5.32 -10.30 -0.91
N HIS A 27 -6.61 -10.28 -1.26
CA HIS A 27 -7.22 -9.07 -1.81
C HIS A 27 -7.64 -8.14 -0.66
N ILE A 28 -7.22 -6.89 -0.71
CA ILE A 28 -7.57 -5.86 0.26
C ILE A 28 -8.18 -4.69 -0.50
N ASP A 29 -9.32 -4.20 -0.02
CA ASP A 29 -9.96 -3.02 -0.59
C ASP A 29 -9.09 -1.78 -0.37
N THR A 30 -8.76 -1.10 -1.47
CA THR A 30 -8.03 0.17 -1.44
C THR A 30 -8.98 1.33 -1.22
N GLY A 31 -8.53 2.38 -0.54
CA GLY A 31 -9.38 3.52 -0.22
C GLY A 31 -8.86 4.31 0.96
N VAL A 32 -9.70 5.19 1.48
CA VAL A 32 -9.38 6.01 2.64
C VAL A 32 -10.58 6.14 3.55
N THR A 33 -10.34 5.86 4.83
CA THR A 33 -11.29 6.10 5.91
C THR A 33 -10.91 7.41 6.58
N VAL A 34 -11.91 8.23 6.86
CA VAL A 34 -11.72 9.55 7.47
C VAL A 34 -12.43 9.58 8.82
N GLU A 35 -11.68 9.97 9.84
CA GLU A 35 -12.18 10.26 11.18
C GLU A 35 -12.03 11.76 11.45
N THR A 36 -13.13 12.45 11.75
CA THR A 36 -13.12 13.87 12.07
C THR A 36 -12.81 14.06 13.56
N LEU A 37 -11.68 14.72 13.85
CA LEU A 37 -11.22 14.98 15.22
C LEU A 37 -11.62 16.38 15.72
N GLY A 38 -12.07 17.26 14.82
CA GLY A 38 -12.49 18.62 15.10
C GLY A 38 -12.64 19.45 13.83
N PRO A 39 -12.93 20.77 13.95
CA PRO A 39 -13.00 21.66 12.80
C PRO A 39 -11.66 21.67 12.05
N HIS A 40 -11.68 21.30 10.76
CA HIS A 40 -10.49 21.19 9.91
C HIS A 40 -9.38 20.29 10.50
N LYS A 41 -9.76 19.29 11.30
CA LYS A 41 -8.87 18.28 11.88
C LYS A 41 -9.33 16.88 11.53
N TYR A 42 -8.48 16.11 10.87
CA TYR A 42 -8.81 14.78 10.38
C TYR A 42 -7.70 13.78 10.68
N LYS A 43 -8.14 12.55 10.95
CA LYS A 43 -7.30 11.36 10.88
C LYS A 43 -7.71 10.57 9.64
N LEU A 44 -6.78 10.36 8.73
CA LEU A 44 -7.01 9.62 7.49
C LEU A 44 -6.26 8.29 7.54
N VAL A 45 -6.97 7.18 7.44
CA VAL A 45 -6.36 5.86 7.28
C VAL A 45 -6.53 5.46 5.82
N SER A 46 -5.44 5.47 5.07
CA SER A 46 -5.44 5.22 3.62
C SER A 46 -4.72 3.92 3.28
N ILE A 47 -5.33 3.11 2.43
CA ILE A 47 -4.79 1.86 1.93
C ILE A 47 -4.62 1.97 0.42
N GLY A 48 -3.38 1.82 -0.05
CA GLY A 48 -3.02 1.80 -1.46
C GLY A 48 -2.48 0.45 -1.89
N GLY A 49 -2.81 0.04 -3.13
CA GLY A 49 -2.28 -1.16 -3.77
C GLY A 49 -1.04 -0.87 -4.61
N ALA A 50 -0.14 -1.85 -4.68
CA ALA A 50 1.04 -1.81 -5.53
C ALA A 50 0.64 -1.82 -7.02
N SER A 51 1.50 -1.30 -7.89
CA SER A 51 1.24 -1.34 -9.32
C SER A 51 1.28 -2.79 -9.83
N SER A 52 0.41 -3.11 -10.80
CA SER A 52 0.37 -4.44 -11.42
C SER A 52 1.75 -4.87 -11.95
N ALA A 53 2.50 -3.95 -12.58
CA ALA A 53 3.85 -4.21 -13.05
C ALA A 53 4.80 -4.66 -11.92
N SER A 54 4.79 -3.97 -10.77
CA SER A 54 5.65 -4.37 -9.63
C SER A 54 5.24 -5.71 -9.03
N VAL A 55 3.95 -6.03 -9.09
CA VAL A 55 3.36 -7.29 -8.65
C VAL A 55 3.76 -8.45 -9.57
N GLU A 56 3.71 -8.23 -10.89
CA GLU A 56 4.09 -9.20 -11.92
C GLU A 56 5.59 -9.49 -11.92
N GLU A 57 6.41 -8.46 -11.72
CA GLU A 57 7.87 -8.58 -11.59
C GLU A 57 8.31 -9.23 -10.26
N ASN A 58 7.39 -9.38 -9.30
CA ASN A 58 7.67 -9.83 -7.94
C ASN A 58 8.77 -9.02 -7.23
N ASP A 59 8.85 -7.71 -7.54
CA ASP A 59 9.83 -6.80 -6.97
C ASP A 59 9.28 -6.19 -5.67
N LEU A 60 9.70 -6.75 -4.53
CA LEU A 60 9.25 -6.32 -3.20
C LEU A 60 9.51 -4.83 -2.93
N PHE A 61 10.62 -4.28 -3.45
CA PHE A 61 10.98 -2.89 -3.22
C PHE A 61 10.05 -1.96 -4.02
N LYS A 62 9.83 -2.27 -5.30
CA LYS A 62 8.87 -1.52 -6.13
C LYS A 62 7.43 -1.66 -5.62
N MET A 63 7.03 -2.83 -5.15
CA MET A 63 5.70 -3.03 -4.57
C MET A 63 5.48 -2.12 -3.36
N LYS A 64 6.41 -2.12 -2.40
CA LYS A 64 6.34 -1.23 -1.21
C LYS A 64 6.29 0.25 -1.60
N ASN A 65 7.08 0.67 -2.58
CA ASN A 65 7.14 2.07 -3.00
C ASN A 65 5.84 2.51 -3.72
N THR A 66 5.36 1.70 -4.66
CA THR A 66 4.16 2.03 -5.45
C THR A 66 2.90 1.97 -4.62
N SER A 67 2.76 1.00 -3.71
CA SER A 67 1.61 0.91 -2.81
C SER A 67 1.52 2.10 -1.85
N CYS A 68 2.62 2.51 -1.22
CA CYS A 68 2.61 3.68 -0.34
C CYS A 68 2.43 5.00 -1.09
N THR A 69 2.93 5.09 -2.32
CA THR A 69 2.65 6.24 -3.19
C THR A 69 1.15 6.33 -3.50
N ALA A 70 0.52 5.20 -3.86
CA ALA A 70 -0.92 5.15 -4.08
C ALA A 70 -1.71 5.55 -2.82
N ALA A 71 -1.33 5.04 -1.64
CA ALA A 71 -1.97 5.38 -0.37
C ALA A 71 -1.89 6.89 -0.07
N LYS A 72 -0.73 7.51 -0.30
CA LYS A 72 -0.53 8.97 -0.16
C LYS A 72 -1.43 9.74 -1.11
N SER A 73 -1.48 9.37 -2.38
CA SER A 73 -2.31 10.04 -3.39
C SER A 73 -3.81 9.94 -3.09
N ILE A 74 -4.28 8.77 -2.63
CA ILE A 74 -5.69 8.58 -2.22
C ILE A 74 -6.02 9.50 -1.04
N ALA A 75 -5.13 9.57 -0.04
CA ALA A 75 -5.34 10.40 1.14
C ALA A 75 -5.32 11.90 0.80
N ALA A 76 -4.38 12.34 -0.05
CA ALA A 76 -4.28 13.73 -0.51
C ALA A 76 -5.53 14.16 -1.30
N ARG A 77 -6.00 13.34 -2.24
CA ARG A 77 -7.24 13.61 -2.99
C ARG A 77 -8.44 13.74 -2.07
N LYS A 78 -8.55 12.86 -1.07
CA LYS A 78 -9.65 12.94 -0.09
C LYS A 78 -9.57 14.20 0.76
N LEU A 79 -8.37 14.63 1.11
CA LEU A 79 -8.19 15.87 1.85
C LEU A 79 -8.56 17.10 1.00
N GLU A 80 -8.26 17.12 -0.29
CA GLU A 80 -8.71 18.16 -1.23
C GLU A 80 -10.25 18.22 -1.34
N GLU A 81 -10.93 17.08 -1.25
CA GLU A 81 -12.41 17.02 -1.20
C GLU A 81 -12.97 17.57 0.11
N LEU A 82 -12.29 17.34 1.24
CA LEU A 82 -12.71 17.82 2.56
C LEU A 82 -12.42 19.32 2.75
N GLU A 83 -11.35 19.82 2.14
CA GLU A 83 -10.86 21.19 2.28
C GLU A 83 -10.76 21.91 0.91
N PRO A 84 -11.88 22.07 0.18
CA PRO A 84 -11.87 22.61 -1.18
C PRO A 84 -11.40 24.07 -1.26
N GLU A 85 -11.48 24.80 -0.15
CA GLU A 85 -11.01 26.19 -0.04
C GLU A 85 -9.49 26.30 0.09
N GLN A 86 -8.80 25.19 0.43
CA GLN A 86 -7.37 25.15 0.68
C GLN A 86 -6.55 24.64 -0.53
N LYS A 87 -7.15 24.54 -1.73
CA LYS A 87 -6.54 23.97 -2.96
C LYS A 87 -5.16 24.50 -3.36
N ASN A 88 -4.75 25.68 -2.88
CA ASN A 88 -3.44 26.27 -3.17
C ASN A 88 -2.46 26.22 -1.98
N ARG A 89 -2.83 25.58 -0.87
CA ARG A 89 -1.95 25.39 0.29
C ARG A 89 -1.39 23.99 0.28
N LEU A 90 -0.10 23.89 0.59
CA LEU A 90 0.52 22.59 0.88
C LEU A 90 -0.14 22.03 2.12
N PHE A 91 -0.96 20.98 1.93
CA PHE A 91 -1.51 20.22 3.04
C PHE A 91 -0.35 19.50 3.72
N PHE A 92 -0.02 19.91 4.96
CA PHE A 92 0.94 19.17 5.76
C PHE A 92 0.21 17.98 6.39
N MET A 93 0.30 16.83 5.72
CA MET A 93 -0.19 15.56 6.23
C MET A 93 0.94 14.86 6.97
N GLU A 94 0.85 14.77 8.28
CA GLU A 94 1.84 14.05 9.09
C GLU A 94 1.49 12.56 9.06
N ALA A 95 2.40 11.74 8.54
CA ALA A 95 2.25 10.29 8.59
C ALA A 95 2.61 9.79 10.00
N VAL A 96 1.61 9.32 10.73
CA VAL A 96 1.74 8.83 12.11
C VAL A 96 2.17 7.37 12.14
N ASN A 97 1.68 6.57 11.19
CA ASN A 97 1.99 5.16 11.10
C ASN A 97 1.99 4.70 9.64
N THR A 98 2.82 3.71 9.32
CA THR A 98 2.88 3.06 8.00
C THR A 98 3.04 1.56 8.20
N LYS A 99 2.14 0.78 7.59
CA LYS A 99 2.12 -0.68 7.66
C LYS A 99 2.10 -1.27 6.26
N TYR A 100 3.01 -2.19 6.00
CA TYR A 100 3.02 -2.98 4.76
C TYR A 100 2.21 -4.25 4.96
N ILE A 101 1.41 -4.61 3.97
CA ILE A 101 0.57 -5.81 3.97
C ILE A 101 0.89 -6.63 2.71
N ASP A 102 0.83 -7.96 2.84
CA ASP A 102 1.16 -8.91 1.78
C ASP A 102 2.49 -8.60 1.09
N GLU A 103 3.57 -8.58 1.88
CA GLU A 103 4.95 -8.27 1.43
C GLU A 103 5.16 -6.90 0.77
N GLY A 104 4.18 -6.00 0.89
CA GLY A 104 4.21 -4.66 0.29
C GLY A 104 3.33 -4.54 -0.94
N ALA A 105 2.54 -5.56 -1.29
CA ALA A 105 1.48 -5.43 -2.28
C ALA A 105 0.43 -4.40 -1.85
N TYR A 106 0.28 -4.14 -0.56
CA TYR A 106 -0.50 -3.02 -0.04
C TYR A 106 0.27 -2.25 1.03
N CYS A 107 -0.06 -0.97 1.15
CA CYS A 107 0.47 -0.08 2.16
C CYS A 107 -0.69 0.67 2.80
N GLU A 108 -0.79 0.55 4.13
CA GLU A 108 -1.70 1.32 4.96
C GLU A 108 -0.92 2.44 5.64
N ILE A 109 -1.40 3.68 5.50
CA ILE A 109 -0.80 4.85 6.13
C ILE A 109 -1.86 5.58 6.94
N THR A 110 -1.56 5.88 8.20
CA THR A 110 -2.36 6.76 9.03
C THR A 110 -1.77 8.16 8.99
N PHE A 111 -2.55 9.13 8.55
CA PHE A 111 -2.21 10.54 8.54
C PHE A 111 -3.01 11.32 9.58
N HIS A 112 -2.38 12.30 10.21
CA HIS A 112 -3.08 13.38 10.89
C HIS A 112 -2.94 14.67 10.08
N TYR A 113 -4.06 15.37 9.96
CA TYR A 113 -4.14 16.68 9.35
C TYR A 113 -4.80 17.65 10.31
N GLU A 114 -4.21 18.83 10.42
CA GLU A 114 -4.78 19.99 11.09
C GLU A 114 -4.49 21.23 10.23
N LEU A 115 -5.53 21.98 9.88
CA LEU A 115 -5.36 23.25 9.18
C LEU A 115 -4.63 24.24 10.10
N PRO A 116 -3.44 24.75 9.70
CA PRO A 116 -2.71 25.70 10.52
C PRO A 116 -3.52 26.99 10.70
N VAL A 117 -3.72 27.39 11.97
CA VAL A 117 -4.35 28.66 12.32
C VAL A 117 -3.46 29.80 11.81
N PRO A 118 -4.01 30.80 11.08
CA PRO A 118 -3.23 31.97 10.70
C PRO A 118 -2.67 32.61 11.97
N LYS A 119 -1.34 32.73 12.07
CA LYS A 119 -0.72 33.54 13.14
C LYS A 119 -1.30 34.94 12.97
N LYS A 120 -2.10 35.41 13.95
CA LYS A 120 -2.49 36.81 14.02
C LYS A 120 -1.20 37.63 13.92
N GLN A 121 -1.11 38.48 12.91
CA GLN A 121 -0.04 39.46 12.85
C GLN A 121 -0.18 40.37 14.09
N PRO A 122 0.90 40.62 14.84
CA PRO A 122 0.87 41.52 15.99
C PRO A 122 0.51 42.95 15.59
#